data_AF-X1UF40-F1
#
_entry.id   AF-X1UF40-F1
#
_cell.length_a   1.000
_cell.length_b   1.000
_cell.length_c   1.000
_cell.angle_alpha   90.00
_cell.angle_beta   90.00
_cell.angle_gamma   90.00
#
_symmetry.space_group_name_H-M   'P 1'
#
loop_
_entity.id
_entity.type
_entity.pdbx_description
1 polymer ?
#
loop_
_entity_poly.entity_id
_entity_poly.type
_entity_poly.pdbx_seq_one_letter_code
_entity_poly.pdbx_strand_id
1 'polypeptide(L)'
;EVSVLAACYESNVPFTLHVGIGTDVIDQHPSFDGQAKGGCSGRDFLIYTNEISKLTEGGVLLNIGSAVTGPEVLLKAVSMAANAGSIPNNIITADFDLRDHEPEAMSDESSEGYYFRDQKSVVTRIPRAFNGKGFYIQGNQKKTFPLLYKMIIEGL
;
A
#
# COMPACT_ATOMS: atom_id res chain seq x y z
N GLU A 1 -19.14 8.65 16.83
CA GLU A 1 -18.52 7.81 15.77
C GLU A 1 -17.29 8.52 15.22
N VAL A 2 -16.31 7.79 14.70
CA VAL A 2 -15.13 8.33 14.02
C VAL A 2 -15.06 7.75 12.62
N SER A 3 -14.87 8.59 11.60
CA SER A 3 -14.80 8.17 10.19
C SER A 3 -13.52 8.71 9.54
N VAL A 4 -12.66 7.80 9.07
CA VAL A 4 -11.43 8.15 8.34
C VAL A 4 -11.77 8.88 7.04
N LEU A 5 -12.80 8.43 6.33
CA LEU A 5 -13.24 9.05 5.08
C LEU A 5 -13.69 10.50 5.29
N ALA A 6 -14.47 10.76 6.34
CA ALA A 6 -14.92 12.12 6.66
C ALA A 6 -13.74 13.02 7.03
N ALA A 7 -12.81 12.54 7.86
CA ALA A 7 -11.61 13.28 8.23
C ALA A 7 -10.71 13.60 7.02
N CYS A 8 -10.54 12.64 6.09
CA CYS A 8 -9.82 12.86 4.84
C CYS A 8 -10.49 13.92 3.97
N TYR A 9 -11.83 13.88 3.84
CA TYR A 9 -12.60 14.88 3.09
C TYR A 9 -12.43 16.29 3.69
N GLU A 10 -12.61 16.43 5.00
CA GLU A 10 -12.46 17.72 5.71
C GLU A 10 -11.03 18.27 5.62
N SER A 11 -10.03 17.37 5.58
CA SER A 11 -8.60 17.73 5.52
C SER A 11 -8.07 17.88 4.09
N ASN A 12 -8.92 17.71 3.05
CA ASN A 12 -8.51 17.67 1.64
C ASN A 12 -7.39 16.64 1.35
N VAL A 13 -7.41 15.50 2.05
CA VAL A 13 -6.50 14.38 1.82
C VAL A 13 -7.19 13.37 0.90
N PRO A 14 -6.61 13.01 -0.25
CA PRO A 14 -7.18 11.97 -1.11
C PRO A 14 -7.35 10.64 -0.37
N PHE A 15 -8.55 10.06 -0.45
CA PHE A 15 -8.86 8.73 0.03
C PHE A 15 -9.33 7.88 -1.16
N THR A 16 -8.66 6.76 -1.42
CA THR A 16 -8.90 5.92 -2.59
C THR A 16 -9.34 4.52 -2.19
N LEU A 17 -10.24 3.92 -2.97
CA LEU A 17 -10.74 2.56 -2.79
C LEU A 17 -10.33 1.69 -3.99
N HIS A 18 -9.52 0.66 -3.70
CA HIS A 18 -9.04 -0.30 -4.68
C HIS A 18 -9.77 -1.63 -4.51
N VAL A 19 -10.79 -1.85 -5.33
CA VAL A 19 -11.77 -2.92 -5.12
C VAL A 19 -11.48 -4.13 -6.00
N GLY A 20 -11.69 -5.32 -5.44
CA GLY A 20 -11.75 -6.56 -6.19
C GLY A 20 -13.19 -6.91 -6.56
N ILE A 21 -13.38 -7.65 -7.66
CA ILE A 21 -14.67 -8.26 -7.96
C ILE A 21 -14.76 -9.58 -7.20
N GLY A 22 -15.84 -9.77 -6.44
CA GLY A 22 -16.07 -10.92 -5.57
C GLY A 22 -15.42 -10.81 -4.20
N THR A 23 -14.79 -9.67 -3.86
CA THR A 23 -14.18 -9.44 -2.54
C THR A 23 -15.14 -8.79 -1.55
N ASP A 24 -16.12 -8.03 -2.06
CA ASP A 24 -17.04 -7.25 -1.23
C ASP A 24 -18.43 -7.89 -1.24
N VAL A 25 -19.10 -7.88 -0.08
CA VAL A 25 -20.46 -8.45 0.08
C VAL A 25 -21.46 -7.81 -0.90
N ILE A 26 -21.25 -6.53 -1.25
CA ILE A 26 -22.13 -5.79 -2.16
C ILE A 26 -22.17 -6.38 -3.58
N ASP A 27 -21.16 -7.15 -3.98
CA ASP A 27 -21.08 -7.74 -5.33
C ASP A 27 -22.18 -8.78 -5.57
N GLN A 28 -22.81 -9.28 -4.51
CA GLN A 28 -23.93 -10.22 -4.56
C GLN A 28 -25.30 -9.53 -4.55
N HIS A 29 -25.34 -8.22 -4.34
CA HIS A 29 -26.60 -7.47 -4.23
C HIS A 29 -27.24 -7.28 -5.61
N PRO A 30 -28.58 -7.37 -5.76
CA PRO A 30 -29.25 -7.19 -7.05
C PRO A 30 -29.00 -5.84 -7.73
N SER A 31 -28.63 -4.81 -6.96
CA SER A 31 -28.29 -3.48 -7.48
C SER A 31 -26.79 -3.31 -7.78
N PHE A 32 -25.99 -4.37 -7.72
CA PHE A 32 -24.57 -4.31 -8.03
C PHE A 32 -24.36 -3.88 -9.47
N ASP A 33 -23.54 -2.85 -9.64
CA ASP A 33 -23.10 -2.35 -10.94
C ASP A 33 -21.56 -2.48 -11.04
N GLY A 34 -21.11 -3.45 -11.83
CA GLY A 34 -19.69 -3.68 -12.07
C GLY A 34 -19.00 -2.55 -12.83
N GLN A 35 -19.72 -1.84 -13.71
CA GLN A 35 -19.19 -0.67 -14.40
C GLN A 35 -18.97 0.47 -13.41
N ALA A 36 -19.94 0.72 -12.52
CA ALA A 36 -19.78 1.75 -11.48
C ALA A 36 -18.63 1.39 -10.53
N LYS A 37 -18.59 0.16 -10.02
CA LYS A 37 -17.54 -0.30 -9.10
C LYS A 37 -16.14 -0.21 -9.72
N GLY A 38 -15.96 -0.80 -10.91
CA GLY A 38 -14.68 -0.78 -11.62
C GLY A 38 -14.29 0.63 -12.07
N GLY A 39 -15.25 1.42 -12.55
CA GLY A 39 -15.01 2.80 -13.00
C GLY A 39 -14.64 3.76 -11.86
N CYS A 40 -15.20 3.58 -10.66
CA CYS A 40 -14.76 4.30 -9.46
C CYS A 40 -13.33 3.89 -9.07
N SER A 41 -13.07 2.59 -8.96
CA SER A 41 -11.76 2.10 -8.53
C SER A 41 -10.62 2.44 -9.50
N GLY A 42 -10.91 2.45 -10.81
CA GLY A 42 -9.95 2.89 -11.82
C GLY A 42 -9.58 4.37 -11.69
N ARG A 43 -10.55 5.24 -11.38
CA ARG A 43 -10.27 6.66 -11.11
C ARG A 43 -9.45 6.84 -9.83
N ASP A 44 -9.81 6.10 -8.78
CA ASP A 44 -9.08 6.08 -7.51
C ASP A 44 -7.64 5.59 -7.70
N PHE A 45 -7.41 4.61 -8.55
CA PHE A 45 -6.05 4.16 -8.91
C PHE A 45 -5.21 5.26 -9.57
N LEU A 46 -5.80 6.08 -10.44
CA LEU A 46 -5.11 7.21 -11.05
C LEU A 46 -4.83 8.33 -10.04
N ILE A 47 -5.77 8.61 -9.13
CA ILE A 47 -5.56 9.57 -8.03
C ILE A 47 -4.39 9.10 -7.16
N TYR A 48 -4.38 7.84 -6.73
CA TYR A 48 -3.29 7.26 -5.96
C TYR A 48 -1.96 7.34 -6.71
N THR A 49 -1.94 6.97 -7.99
CA THR A 49 -0.73 7.03 -8.84
C THR A 49 -0.19 8.46 -8.99
N ASN A 50 -1.09 9.44 -9.08
CA ASN A 50 -0.70 10.85 -9.09
C ASN A 50 -0.03 11.26 -7.77
N GLU A 51 -0.52 10.81 -6.62
CA GLU A 51 0.17 11.07 -5.34
C GLU A 51 1.54 10.39 -5.28
N ILE A 52 1.66 9.15 -5.79
CA ILE A 52 2.95 8.45 -5.91
C ILE A 52 3.94 9.22 -6.78
N SER A 53 3.50 9.84 -7.88
CA SER A 53 4.36 10.63 -8.76
C SER A 53 4.99 11.86 -8.11
N LYS A 54 4.48 12.29 -6.94
CA LYS A 54 5.05 13.41 -6.18
C LYS A 54 6.22 12.99 -5.29
N LEU A 55 6.48 11.68 -5.12
CA LEU A 55 7.51 11.15 -4.24
C LEU A 55 8.91 11.13 -4.88
N THR A 56 9.26 12.17 -5.63
CA THR A 56 10.54 12.29 -6.36
C THR A 56 11.69 12.73 -5.46
N GLU A 57 11.39 13.29 -4.29
CA GLU A 57 12.37 13.80 -3.32
C GLU A 57 12.27 13.09 -1.96
N GLY A 58 11.74 11.87 -1.98
CA GLY A 58 11.43 11.06 -0.80
C GLY A 58 9.95 11.01 -0.49
N GLY A 59 9.62 10.29 0.58
CA GLY A 59 8.26 10.03 1.00
C GLY A 59 8.17 8.77 1.84
N VAL A 60 7.02 8.57 2.49
CA VAL A 60 6.75 7.39 3.31
C VAL A 60 5.52 6.67 2.77
N LEU A 61 5.64 5.37 2.59
CA LEU A 61 4.59 4.46 2.15
C LEU A 61 4.40 3.38 3.21
N LEU A 62 3.21 3.31 3.80
CA LEU A 62 2.87 2.33 4.83
C LEU A 62 1.86 1.34 4.25
N ASN A 63 2.23 0.06 4.18
CA ASN A 63 1.31 -1.04 3.90
C ASN A 63 0.90 -1.67 5.23
N ILE A 64 -0.39 -1.59 5.57
CA ILE A 64 -0.90 -2.02 6.88
C ILE A 64 -1.88 -3.17 6.69
N GLY A 65 -1.45 -4.40 6.99
CA GLY A 65 -2.31 -5.58 7.00
C GLY A 65 -2.83 -6.03 5.63
N SER A 66 -2.18 -5.66 4.53
CA SER A 66 -2.57 -6.07 3.17
C SER A 66 -1.49 -6.91 2.50
N ALA A 67 -1.73 -8.21 2.35
CA ALA A 67 -0.79 -9.13 1.70
C ALA A 67 -0.82 -9.09 0.15
N VAL A 68 -1.93 -8.62 -0.45
CA VAL A 68 -2.17 -8.75 -1.90
C VAL A 68 -2.52 -7.42 -2.54
N THR A 69 -3.70 -6.85 -2.27
CA THR A 69 -4.20 -5.67 -3.00
C THR A 69 -3.29 -4.46 -2.88
N GLY A 70 -2.89 -4.09 -1.66
CA GLY A 70 -1.98 -2.97 -1.40
C GLY A 70 -0.64 -3.09 -2.15
N PRO A 71 0.12 -4.20 -1.98
CA PRO A 71 1.37 -4.43 -2.70
C PRO A 71 1.22 -4.39 -4.22
N GLU A 72 0.16 -5.01 -4.75
CA GLU A 72 -0.08 -5.03 -6.19
C GLU A 72 -0.42 -3.63 -6.73
N VAL A 73 -1.30 -2.88 -6.06
CA VAL A 73 -1.64 -1.49 -6.42
C VAL A 73 -0.40 -0.59 -6.37
N LEU A 74 0.38 -0.67 -5.28
CA LEU A 74 1.59 0.12 -5.12
C LEU A 74 2.60 -0.17 -6.24
N LEU A 75 2.86 -1.45 -6.54
CA LEU A 75 3.79 -1.86 -7.58
C LEU A 75 3.42 -1.24 -8.94
N LYS A 76 2.14 -1.21 -9.30
CA LYS A 76 1.69 -0.65 -10.58
C LYS A 76 1.78 0.87 -10.57
N ALA A 77 1.42 1.50 -9.46
CA ALA A 77 1.49 2.95 -9.31
C ALA A 77 2.93 3.49 -9.42
N VAL A 78 3.91 2.88 -8.74
CA VAL A 78 5.32 3.32 -8.82
C VAL A 78 5.91 3.10 -10.21
N SER A 79 5.55 2.00 -10.88
CA SER A 79 5.95 1.76 -12.26
C SER A 79 5.34 2.78 -13.23
N MET A 80 4.06 3.11 -13.08
CA MET A 80 3.41 4.14 -13.89
C MET A 80 4.02 5.52 -13.68
N ALA A 81 4.25 5.91 -12.43
CA ALA A 81 4.89 7.19 -12.09
C ALA A 81 6.28 7.31 -12.76
N ALA A 82 7.11 6.27 -12.61
CA ALA A 82 8.44 6.23 -13.23
C ALA A 82 8.40 6.29 -14.76
N ASN A 83 7.51 5.50 -15.39
CA ASN A 83 7.37 5.48 -16.84
C ASN A 83 6.81 6.79 -17.41
N ALA A 84 6.05 7.55 -16.61
CA ALA A 84 5.57 8.88 -16.99
C ALA A 84 6.63 10.00 -16.81
N GLY A 85 7.83 9.67 -16.33
CA GLY A 85 8.93 10.61 -16.12
C GLY A 85 9.03 11.20 -14.71
N SER A 86 8.09 10.87 -13.82
CA SER A 86 8.09 11.27 -12.41
C SER A 86 8.58 10.12 -11.54
N ILE A 87 9.88 9.83 -11.65
CA ILE A 87 10.51 8.68 -11.00
C ILE A 87 10.52 8.87 -9.47
N PRO A 88 9.82 8.02 -8.70
CA PRO A 88 9.95 8.05 -7.25
C PRO A 88 11.39 7.81 -6.83
N ASN A 89 11.87 8.48 -5.79
CA ASN A 89 13.25 8.38 -5.37
C ASN A 89 13.39 8.62 -3.86
N ASN A 90 14.34 7.94 -3.22
CA ASN A 90 14.60 8.03 -1.78
C ASN A 90 13.37 7.76 -0.89
N ILE A 91 12.51 6.82 -1.32
CA ILE A 91 11.27 6.49 -0.60
C ILE A 91 11.53 5.55 0.58
N ILE A 92 10.79 5.77 1.67
CA ILE A 92 10.69 4.82 2.77
C ILE A 92 9.42 4.02 2.58
N THR A 93 9.54 2.70 2.69
CA THR A 93 8.41 1.77 2.64
C THR A 93 8.40 0.96 3.92
N ALA A 94 7.21 0.68 4.45
CA ALA A 94 7.05 -0.14 5.65
C ALA A 94 5.86 -1.06 5.49
N ASP A 95 6.05 -2.32 5.84
CA ASP A 95 5.01 -3.34 5.83
C ASP A 95 4.72 -3.82 7.26
N PHE A 96 3.46 -3.78 7.67
CA PHE A 96 2.99 -4.17 8.99
C PHE A 96 2.16 -5.44 8.89
N ASP A 97 2.72 -6.54 9.36
CA ASP A 97 2.08 -7.85 9.27
C ASP A 97 2.55 -8.82 10.36
N LEU A 98 1.78 -9.90 10.54
CA LEU A 98 1.98 -10.95 11.55
C LEU A 98 2.95 -12.04 11.09
N ARG A 99 3.07 -12.28 9.78
CA ARG A 99 3.86 -13.38 9.22
C ARG A 99 5.34 -13.24 9.57
N ASP A 100 6.07 -14.35 9.62
CA ASP A 100 7.52 -14.31 9.73
C ASP A 100 8.13 -13.69 8.47
N HIS A 101 9.26 -13.00 8.63
CA HIS A 101 9.98 -12.39 7.52
C HIS A 101 11.39 -12.98 7.42
N GLU A 102 11.56 -13.77 6.36
CA GLU A 102 12.83 -14.41 6.01
C GLU A 102 13.24 -13.91 4.62
N PRO A 103 14.11 -12.88 4.54
CA PRO A 103 14.49 -12.28 3.26
C PRO A 103 15.05 -13.27 2.23
N GLU A 104 15.78 -14.29 2.69
CA GLU A 104 16.41 -15.32 1.87
C GLU A 104 15.36 -16.23 1.20
N ALA A 105 14.24 -16.49 1.87
CA ALA A 105 13.15 -17.32 1.39
C ALA A 105 12.41 -16.69 0.19
N MET A 106 12.46 -15.36 0.03
CA MET A 106 11.72 -14.67 -1.04
C MET A 106 12.24 -14.95 -2.45
N SER A 107 13.47 -15.47 -2.58
CA SER A 107 14.08 -15.86 -3.86
C SER A 107 13.87 -17.33 -4.25
N ASP A 108 13.39 -18.16 -3.33
CA ASP A 108 13.23 -19.60 -3.55
C ASP A 108 11.77 -19.94 -3.89
N GLU A 109 11.48 -20.31 -5.13
CA GLU A 109 10.14 -20.66 -5.62
C GLU A 109 9.49 -21.85 -4.89
N SER A 110 10.30 -22.67 -4.22
CA SER A 110 9.82 -23.79 -3.40
C SER A 110 9.42 -23.37 -1.99
N SER A 111 9.78 -22.15 -1.56
CA SER A 111 9.44 -21.59 -0.25
C SER A 111 8.14 -20.77 -0.31
N GLU A 112 7.32 -20.83 0.74
CA GLU A 112 6.12 -20.00 0.86
C GLU A 112 6.43 -18.50 0.83
N GLY A 113 7.59 -18.10 1.36
CA GLY A 113 8.05 -16.70 1.38
C GLY A 113 8.17 -16.08 -0.01
N TYR A 114 8.39 -16.88 -1.05
CA TYR A 114 8.42 -16.40 -2.43
C TYR A 114 7.11 -15.74 -2.88
N TYR A 115 5.99 -16.18 -2.30
CA TYR A 115 4.64 -15.77 -2.65
C TYR A 115 4.12 -14.59 -1.80
N PHE A 116 4.86 -14.15 -0.78
CA PHE A 116 4.48 -12.99 0.04
C PHE A 116 4.82 -11.67 -0.67
N ARG A 117 3.85 -11.15 -1.42
CA ARG A 117 4.01 -9.97 -2.29
C ARG A 117 4.28 -8.69 -1.53
N ASP A 118 3.72 -8.55 -0.34
CA ASP A 118 3.97 -7.47 0.61
C ASP A 118 5.46 -7.42 1.01
N GLN A 119 5.99 -8.48 1.62
CA GLN A 119 7.41 -8.56 1.97
C GLN A 119 8.34 -8.39 0.75
N LYS A 120 8.01 -9.06 -0.37
CA LYS A 120 8.86 -9.04 -1.57
C LYS A 120 8.83 -7.69 -2.28
N SER A 121 7.65 -7.11 -2.49
CA SER A 121 7.50 -5.89 -3.27
C SER A 121 7.69 -4.65 -2.40
N VAL A 122 6.92 -4.54 -1.30
CA VAL A 122 6.90 -3.34 -0.44
C VAL A 122 8.22 -3.22 0.31
N VAL A 123 8.71 -4.27 0.96
CA VAL A 123 9.92 -4.18 1.81
C VAL A 123 11.21 -4.26 0.99
N THR A 124 11.22 -5.03 -0.10
CA THR A 124 12.48 -5.35 -0.79
C THR A 124 12.61 -4.69 -2.16
N ARG A 125 11.73 -5.02 -3.11
CA ARG A 125 11.95 -4.67 -4.53
C ARG A 125 11.75 -3.19 -4.82
N ILE A 126 10.64 -2.62 -4.37
CA ILE A 126 10.27 -1.22 -4.65
C ILE A 126 11.30 -0.26 -4.05
N PRO A 127 11.60 -0.28 -2.74
CA PRO A 127 12.60 0.63 -2.18
C PRO A 127 13.97 0.46 -2.85
N ARG A 128 14.44 -0.77 -3.12
CA ARG A 128 15.72 -0.99 -3.82
C ARG A 128 15.74 -0.40 -5.24
N ALA A 129 14.63 -0.46 -5.96
CA ALA A 129 14.52 0.08 -7.31
C ALA A 129 14.52 1.62 -7.36
N PHE A 130 14.14 2.27 -6.27
CA PHE A 130 13.94 3.73 -6.19
C PHE A 130 14.82 4.39 -5.12
N ASN A 131 16.05 3.88 -4.93
CA ASN A 131 17.05 4.38 -3.97
C ASN A 131 16.52 4.60 -2.54
N GLY A 132 15.54 3.81 -2.16
CA GLY A 132 14.81 3.89 -0.90
C GLY A 132 15.20 2.81 0.10
N LYS A 133 14.46 2.77 1.21
CA LYS A 133 14.63 1.77 2.26
C LYS A 133 13.29 1.14 2.65
N GLY A 134 13.27 -0.18 2.75
CA GLY A 134 12.10 -0.92 3.22
C GLY A 134 12.29 -1.45 4.63
N PHE A 135 11.19 -1.51 5.37
CA PHE A 135 11.12 -2.03 6.73
C PHE A 135 9.99 -3.05 6.84
N TYR A 136 10.27 -4.18 7.46
CA TYR A 136 9.24 -5.11 7.89
C TYR A 136 9.01 -4.97 9.39
N ILE A 137 7.77 -4.69 9.79
CA ILE A 137 7.39 -4.48 11.18
C ILE A 137 6.51 -5.67 11.57
N GLN A 138 7.17 -6.72 12.06
CA GLN A 138 6.49 -7.92 12.47
C GLN A 138 5.70 -7.70 13.77
N GLY A 139 4.40 -7.93 13.72
CA GLY A 139 3.53 -7.90 14.89
C GLY A 139 2.09 -7.53 14.57
N ASN A 140 1.23 -7.64 15.59
CA ASN A 140 -0.18 -7.29 15.42
C ASN A 140 -0.32 -5.79 15.14
N GLN A 141 -0.86 -5.44 13.98
CA GLN A 141 -1.03 -4.06 13.51
C GLN A 141 -1.87 -3.20 14.46
N LYS A 142 -2.76 -3.81 15.27
CA LYS A 142 -3.49 -3.11 16.34
C LYS A 142 -2.58 -2.61 17.48
N LYS A 143 -1.34 -3.09 17.55
CA LYS A 143 -0.32 -2.65 18.51
C LYS A 143 0.76 -1.82 17.82
N THR A 144 1.29 -2.31 16.70
CA THR A 144 2.46 -1.71 16.05
C THR A 144 2.13 -0.36 15.41
N PHE A 145 0.99 -0.21 14.73
CA PHE A 145 0.63 1.06 14.09
C PHE A 145 0.26 2.17 15.09
N PRO A 146 -0.56 1.91 16.14
CA PRO A 146 -0.80 2.92 17.17
C PRO A 146 0.47 3.32 17.95
N LEU A 147 1.41 2.40 18.16
CA LEU A 147 2.69 2.72 18.80
C LEU A 147 3.54 3.63 17.91
N LEU A 148 3.62 3.36 16.60
CA LEU A 148 4.29 4.27 15.66
C LEU A 148 3.67 5.67 15.71
N TYR A 149 2.33 5.76 15.67
CA TYR A 149 1.64 7.03 15.79
C TYR A 149 1.99 7.76 17.09
N LYS A 150 1.98 7.05 18.22
CA LYS A 150 2.37 7.60 19.52
C LYS A 150 3.79 8.16 19.51
N MET A 151 4.76 7.40 18.98
CA MET A 151 6.16 7.83 18.89
C MET A 151 6.32 9.10 18.04
N ILE A 152 5.60 9.18 16.91
CA ILE A 152 5.60 10.38 16.04
C ILE A 152 5.07 11.60 16.79
N ILE A 153 3.96 11.46 17.52
CA ILE A 153 3.36 12.57 18.27
C ILE A 153 4.24 12.99 19.47
N GLU A 154 4.95 12.05 20.09
CA GLU A 154 5.85 12.31 21.21
C GLU A 154 7.25 12.81 20.77
N GLY A 155 7.56 12.76 19.47
CA GLY A 155 8.85 13.20 18.93
C GLY A 155 10.04 12.30 19.30
N LEU A 156 9.77 11.01 19.52
CA LEU A 156 10.76 9.96 19.79
C LEU A 156 11.34 9.39 18.49
#